data_AF-A0A436E8F9-F1
#
_entry.id   AF-A0A436E8F9-F1
#
_cell.length_a   1.000
_cell.length_b   1.000
_cell.length_c   1.000
_cell.angle_alpha   90.00
_cell.angle_beta   90.00
_cell.angle_gamma   90.00
#
_symmetry.space_group_name_H-M   'P 1'
#
loop_
_entity.id
_entity.type
_entity.pdbx_description
1 polymer ?
#
loop_
_entity_poly.entity_id
_entity_poly.type
_entity_poly.pdbx_seq_one_letter_code
_entity_poly.pdbx_strand_id
1 'polypeptide(L)' 'MANGLDDVVAAETVLSDVDGLGGRLTIRGHSLPELAGRLN' A
#
# COMPACT_ATOMS: atom_id res chain seq x y z
N MET A 1 -25.53 1.29 10.53
CA MET A 1 -24.36 2.02 11.06
C MET A 1 -23.17 1.57 10.27
N ALA A 2 -22.61 2.41 9.41
CA ALA A 2 -21.37 2.11 8.73
C ALA A 2 -20.22 2.47 9.68
N ASN A 3 -19.72 1.50 10.44
CA ASN A 3 -18.59 1.69 11.37
C ASN A 3 -17.25 1.48 10.64
N GLY A 4 -17.13 1.97 9.41
CA GLY A 4 -15.92 1.93 8.60
C GLY A 4 -15.33 3.33 8.47
N LEU A 5 -14.01 3.43 8.42
CA LEU A 5 -13.29 4.67 8.07
C LEU A 5 -13.28 4.89 6.55
N ASP A 6 -14.42 4.61 5.92
CA ASP A 6 -14.58 4.72 4.48
C ASP A 6 -14.36 6.20 4.08
N ASP A 7 -13.55 6.42 3.04
CA ASP A 7 -13.15 7.74 2.54
C ASP A 7 -12.39 8.64 3.55
N VAL A 8 -11.88 8.09 4.66
CA VAL A 8 -11.09 8.84 5.66
C VAL A 8 -9.59 8.62 5.47
N VAL A 9 -8.84 9.72 5.36
CA VAL A 9 -7.37 9.70 5.47
C VAL A 9 -6.96 9.74 6.95
N ALA A 10 -6.52 8.62 7.49
CA ALA A 10 -6.16 8.50 8.91
C ALA A 10 -4.77 9.09 9.25
N ALA A 11 -3.80 8.98 8.34
CA ALA A 11 -2.45 9.51 8.51
C ALA A 11 -1.71 9.58 7.16
N GLU A 12 -0.78 10.54 7.04
CA GLU A 12 0.21 10.56 5.98
C GLU A 12 1.43 9.72 6.37
N THR A 13 2.01 8.97 5.43
CA THR A 13 3.15 8.10 5.71
C THR A 13 4.10 8.00 4.54
N VAL A 14 5.37 7.77 4.87
CA VAL A 14 6.46 7.50 3.93
C VAL A 14 6.70 6.00 3.74
N LEU A 15 5.93 5.13 4.41
CA LEU A 15 6.16 3.69 4.45
C LEU A 15 5.81 3.01 3.13
N SER A 16 4.59 3.19 2.66
CA SER A 16 4.04 2.49 1.51
C SER A 16 2.99 3.31 0.79
N ASP A 17 2.88 3.08 -0.52
CA ASP A 17 1.83 3.61 -1.38
C ASP A 17 1.00 2.43 -1.94
N VAL A 18 -0.33 2.56 -1.86
CA VAL A 18 -1.29 1.51 -2.21
C VAL A 18 -2.25 2.03 -3.27
N ASP A 19 -2.19 1.44 -4.46
CA ASP A 19 -3.23 1.59 -5.49
C ASP A 19 -4.09 0.32 -5.48
N GLY A 20 -5.20 0.38 -4.75
CA GLY A 20 -6.12 -0.75 -4.58
C GLY A 20 -6.87 -1.13 -5.85
N LEU A 21 -7.15 -0.17 -6.74
CA LEU A 21 -7.82 -0.44 -8.02
C LEU A 21 -6.87 -1.08 -9.03
N GLY A 22 -5.62 -0.61 -9.07
CA GLY A 22 -4.57 -1.16 -9.92
C GLY A 22 -3.89 -2.42 -9.36
N GLY A 23 -4.20 -2.80 -8.12
CA GLY A 23 -3.59 -3.96 -7.45
C GLY A 23 -2.08 -3.79 -7.23
N ARG A 24 -1.62 -2.57 -6.97
CA ARG A 24 -0.19 -2.24 -6.85
C ARG A 24 0.15 -1.82 -5.42
N LEU A 25 1.29 -2.33 -4.93
CA LEU A 25 1.88 -1.95 -3.66
C LEU A 25 3.34 -1.54 -3.89
N THR A 26 3.69 -0.34 -3.44
CA THR A 26 5.05 0.17 -3.40
C THR A 26 5.48 0.35 -1.94
N ILE A 27 6.63 -0.21 -1.57
CA ILE A 27 7.21 -0.13 -0.22
C ILE A 27 8.50 0.66 -0.30
N ARG A 28 8.55 1.83 0.36
CA ARG A 28 9.74 2.70 0.36
C ARG A 28 10.33 2.98 -1.04
N GLY A 29 9.47 3.10 -2.05
CA GLY A 29 9.87 3.32 -3.44
C GLY A 29 10.17 2.05 -4.26
N HIS A 30 10.14 0.86 -3.66
CA HIS A 30 10.33 -0.42 -4.34
C HIS A 30 9.00 -1.13 -4.57
N SER A 31 8.82 -1.74 -5.74
CA SER A 31 7.60 -2.52 -6.01
C SER A 31 7.59 -3.82 -5.21
N LEU A 32 6.41 -4.28 -4.75
CA LEU A 32 6.31 -5.54 -4.02
C LEU A 32 6.91 -6.75 -4.79
N PRO A 33 6.67 -6.94 -6.10
CA PRO A 33 7.26 -8.06 -6.84
C PRO A 33 8.79 -8.03 -6.88
N GLU A 34 9.40 -6.84 -6.97
CA GLU A 34 10.86 -6.67 -6.90
C GLU A 34 11.41 -7.17 -5.56
N LEU A 35 10.71 -6.89 -4.45
CA LEU A 35 11.12 -7.31 -3.12
C LEU A 35 10.88 -8.81 -2.90
N ALA A 36 9.73 -9.33 -3.33
CA ALA A 36 9.39 -10.75 -3.19
C ALA A 36 10.32 -11.67 -3.99
N GLY A 37 10.75 -11.23 -5.18
CA GLY A 37 11.70 -11.97 -6.02
C GLY A 37 13.13 -12.06 -5.48
N ARG A 38 13.45 -11.34 -4.39
CA ARG A 38 14.77 -11.38 -3.72
C ARG A 38 14.89 -12.51 -2.69
N LEU A 39 13.81 -13.25 -2.40
CA LEU A 39 13.86 -14.44 -1.54
C LEU A 39 14.34 -15.65 -2.36
N ASN A 40 15.64 -15.74 -2.59
CA ASN A 40 16.32 -16.97 -3.00
C ASN A 40 17.55 -17.19 -2.13
#